data_AF-A0A0C2GWI7-F1
#
_entry.id   AF-A0A0C2GWI7-F1
#
_cell.length_a   1.000
_cell.length_b   1.000
_cell.length_c   1.000
_cell.angle_alpha   90.00
_cell.angle_beta   90.00
_cell.angle_gamma   90.00
#
_symmetry.space_group_name_H-M   'P 1'
#
loop_
_entity.id
_entity.type
_entity.pdbx_description
1 polymer ?
#
loop_
_entity_poly.entity_id
_entity_poly.type
_entity_poly.pdbx_seq_one_letter_code
_entity_poly.pdbx_strand_id
1 'polypeptide(L)'
;MAVETWRSGSGKGVGTKCGKKQNVYDINTVTILGKTFLYTNDHSKWGVSMNSEVPAVCIGDVNRQRSQYKRGGGAVCIEDPKLWETFHGSVGEYTDCRT
;
A
#
# COMPACT_ATOMS: atom_id res chain seq x y z
N MET A 1 4.63 -2.91 -6.09
CA MET A 1 4.08 -3.01 -4.72
C MET A 1 2.64 -2.51 -4.71
N ALA A 2 1.75 -3.18 -3.99
CA ALA A 2 0.48 -2.60 -3.59
C ALA A 2 0.67 -1.89 -2.24
N VAL A 3 0.10 -0.69 -2.09
CA VAL A 3 0.29 0.16 -0.92
C VAL A 3 -1.06 0.56 -0.33
N GLU A 4 -1.20 0.31 0.96
CA GLU A 4 -2.29 0.76 1.80
C GLU A 4 -1.76 1.94 2.61
N THR A 5 -2.47 3.06 2.53
CA THR A 5 -2.22 4.18 3.42
C THR A 5 -3.52 4.94 3.61
N TRP A 6 -3.61 5.68 4.71
CA TRP A 6 -4.70 6.62 4.92
C TRP A 6 -4.70 7.75 3.87
N ARG A 7 -5.72 7.75 3.00
CA ARG A 7 -5.89 8.75 1.94
C ARG A 7 -7.12 9.66 2.13
N SER A 8 -7.69 9.74 3.34
CA SER A 8 -8.87 10.58 3.66
C SER A 8 -8.56 12.00 4.13
N GLY A 9 -7.30 12.44 4.04
CA GLY A 9 -6.94 13.81 4.42
C GLY A 9 -7.36 14.84 3.37
N SER A 10 -7.20 16.13 3.68
CA SER A 10 -7.53 17.25 2.78
C SER A 10 -6.64 17.35 1.53
N GLY A 11 -5.60 16.50 1.41
CA GLY A 11 -4.67 16.51 0.29
C GLY A 11 -5.11 15.61 -0.85
N LYS A 12 -4.78 15.99 -2.09
CA LYS A 12 -4.96 15.12 -3.25
C LYS A 12 -4.13 13.85 -3.10
N GLY A 13 -4.78 12.68 -3.22
CA GLY A 13 -4.10 11.39 -3.29
C GLY A 13 -3.05 11.36 -4.42
N VAL A 14 -1.96 10.61 -4.19
CA VAL A 14 -0.90 10.46 -5.21
C VAL A 14 -1.41 9.65 -6.40
N GLY A 15 -2.30 8.67 -6.15
CA GLY A 15 -2.84 7.73 -7.11
C GLY A 15 -1.85 6.62 -7.44
N THR A 16 -2.37 5.51 -8.00
CA THR A 16 -1.55 4.46 -8.63
C THR A 16 -0.52 5.07 -9.59
N LYS A 17 0.69 4.51 -9.56
CA LYS A 17 1.81 4.92 -10.43
C LYS A 17 2.20 3.75 -11.31
N CYS A 18 2.01 3.93 -12.61
CA CYS A 18 2.34 2.98 -13.65
C CYS A 18 3.64 3.44 -14.30
N GLY A 19 4.73 2.74 -13.97
CA GLY A 19 6.06 3.08 -14.44
C GLY A 19 6.57 2.04 -15.45
N LYS A 20 7.63 2.39 -16.19
CA LYS A 20 8.27 1.45 -17.12
C LYS A 20 8.97 0.27 -16.42
N LYS A 21 9.42 0.48 -15.18
CA LYS A 21 10.20 -0.51 -14.40
C LYS A 21 9.42 -1.12 -13.25
N GLN A 22 8.65 -0.30 -12.54
CA GLN A 22 7.89 -0.74 -11.37
C GLN A 22 6.58 0.01 -11.28
N ASN A 23 5.56 -0.72 -10.83
CA ASN A 23 4.23 -0.19 -10.55
C ASN A 23 4.00 -0.11 -9.04
N VAL A 24 3.26 0.94 -8.65
CA VAL A 24 2.83 1.16 -7.26
C VAL A 24 1.32 1.35 -7.24
N TYR A 25 0.60 0.34 -6.76
CA TYR A 25 -0.85 0.25 -6.78
C TYR A 25 -1.46 0.79 -5.49
N ASP A 26 -2.46 1.66 -5.59
CA ASP A 26 -3.26 2.08 -4.43
C ASP A 26 -4.24 0.97 -4.03
N ILE A 27 -4.12 0.46 -2.80
CA ILE A 27 -5.10 -0.45 -2.20
C ILE A 27 -6.34 0.35 -1.80
N ASN A 28 -7.51 -0.08 -2.28
CA ASN A 28 -8.81 0.53 -2.01
C ASN A 28 -9.58 -0.18 -0.90
N THR A 29 -9.45 -1.51 -0.80
CA THR A 29 -10.01 -2.27 0.32
C THR A 29 -8.98 -3.23 0.89
N VAL A 30 -9.08 -3.45 2.19
CA VAL A 30 -8.27 -4.41 2.95
C VAL A 30 -9.22 -5.45 3.53
N THR A 31 -8.85 -6.73 3.45
CA THR A 31 -9.65 -7.83 3.98
C THR A 31 -8.84 -8.63 5.00
N ILE A 32 -9.28 -8.62 6.25
CA ILE A 32 -8.61 -9.34 7.34
C ILE A 32 -9.65 -10.15 8.11
N LEU A 33 -9.39 -11.44 8.31
CA LEU A 33 -10.27 -12.35 9.06
C LEU A 33 -11.74 -12.30 8.59
N GLY A 34 -11.96 -12.23 7.28
CA GLY A 34 -13.29 -12.17 6.66
C GLY A 34 -14.01 -10.82 6.78
N LYS A 35 -13.33 -9.78 7.29
CA LYS A 35 -13.88 -8.41 7.34
C LYS A 35 -13.16 -7.53 6.34
N THR A 36 -13.93 -6.83 5.52
CA THR A 36 -13.42 -5.89 4.52
C THR A 36 -13.72 -4.45 4.93
N PHE A 37 -12.74 -3.58 4.79
CA PHE A 37 -12.89 -2.14 5.04
C PHE A 37 -12.16 -1.31 3.98
N LEU A 38 -12.62 -0.08 3.81
CA LEU A 38 -12.02 0.88 2.87
C LEU A 38 -10.73 1.45 3.45
N TYR A 39 -9.80 1.81 2.56
CA TYR A 39 -8.58 2.56 2.89
C TYR A 39 -8.84 3.86 3.69
N THR A 40 -10.08 4.36 3.68
CA THR A 40 -10.45 5.57 4.42
C THR A 40 -10.59 5.34 5.93
N ASN A 41 -10.78 4.08 6.33
CA ASN A 41 -11.03 3.65 7.70
C ASN A 41 -9.78 3.05 8.36
N ASP A 42 -8.65 3.04 7.66
CA ASP A 42 -7.37 2.56 8.17
C ASP A 42 -6.35 3.70 8.20
N HIS A 43 -5.65 3.81 9.33
CA HIS A 43 -4.56 4.76 9.53
C HIS A 43 -3.18 4.16 9.28
N SER A 44 -3.14 2.85 9.05
CA SER A 44 -1.95 2.10 8.71
C SER A 44 -1.34 2.63 7.42
N LYS A 45 -0.05 2.34 7.25
CA LYS A 45 0.74 2.70 6.09
C LYS A 45 1.70 1.55 5.83
N TRP A 46 1.36 0.75 4.85
CA TRP A 46 2.16 -0.39 4.48
C TRP A 46 2.18 -0.62 2.98
N GLY A 47 3.20 -1.34 2.53
CA GLY A 47 3.33 -1.80 1.17
C GLY A 47 3.70 -3.26 1.15
N VAL A 48 3.17 -3.98 0.19
CA VAL A 48 3.53 -5.38 -0.06
C VAL A 48 3.92 -5.57 -1.52
N SER A 49 4.93 -6.41 -1.76
CA SER A 49 5.28 -6.80 -3.11
C SER A 49 4.13 -7.56 -3.77
N MET A 50 3.90 -7.30 -5.06
CA MET A 50 2.98 -8.09 -5.89
C MET A 50 3.70 -9.21 -6.65
N ASN A 51 5.02 -9.33 -6.46
CA ASN A 51 5.83 -10.42 -7.00
C ASN A 51 6.26 -11.33 -5.84
N SER A 52 5.85 -12.59 -5.88
CA SER A 52 6.19 -13.60 -4.87
C SER A 52 7.68 -13.95 -4.81
N GLU A 53 8.44 -13.68 -5.88
CA GLU A 53 9.90 -13.86 -5.88
C GLU A 53 10.63 -12.83 -5.00
N VAL A 54 9.95 -11.73 -4.65
CA VAL A 54 10.47 -10.69 -3.76
C VAL A 54 9.45 -10.49 -2.65
N PRO A 55 9.45 -11.32 -1.59
CA PRO A 55 8.43 -11.34 -0.54
C PRO A 55 8.61 -10.19 0.46
N ALA A 56 8.68 -8.96 -0.05
CA ALA A 56 8.91 -7.76 0.73
C ALA A 56 7.61 -7.18 1.28
N VAL A 57 7.63 -6.83 2.57
CA VAL A 57 6.64 -6.00 3.25
C VAL A 57 7.34 -4.77 3.80
N CYS A 58 6.76 -3.59 3.61
CA CYS A 58 7.25 -2.34 4.15
C CYS A 58 6.20 -1.70 5.03
N ILE A 59 6.57 -1.23 6.23
CA ILE A 59 5.71 -0.44 7.13
C ILE A 59 6.35 0.95 7.27
N GLY A 60 5.56 2.02 7.19
CA GLY A 60 6.11 3.37 7.22
C GLY A 60 5.22 4.42 7.87
N ASP A 61 5.66 5.68 7.76
CA ASP A 61 5.12 6.78 8.57
C ASP A 61 4.31 7.79 7.75
N VAL A 62 4.44 7.75 6.41
CA VAL A 62 3.89 8.76 5.51
C VAL A 62 2.68 8.25 4.71
N ASN A 63 1.59 9.01 4.74
CA ASN A 63 0.42 8.76 3.89
C ASN A 63 0.71 9.05 2.42
N ARG A 64 0.03 8.34 1.51
CA ARG A 64 0.14 8.56 0.06
C ARG A 64 -0.69 9.74 -0.44
N GLN A 65 -0.51 10.92 0.15
CA GLN A 65 -1.15 12.19 -0.23
C GLN A 65 -0.09 13.25 -0.62
N ARG A 66 -0.37 14.07 -1.64
CA ARG A 66 0.58 15.11 -2.12
C ARG A 66 0.94 16.15 -1.04
N SER A 67 0.02 16.41 -0.10
CA SER A 67 0.26 17.29 1.05
C SER A 67 1.42 16.79 1.94
N GLN A 68 1.77 15.51 1.87
CA GLN A 68 2.82 14.90 2.67
C GLN A 68 4.22 14.99 2.04
N TYR A 69 4.35 15.43 0.78
CA TYR A 69 5.64 15.43 0.07
C TYR A 69 6.74 16.26 0.72
N LYS A 70 6.37 17.22 1.58
CA LYS A 70 7.31 18.06 2.32
C LYS A 70 7.48 17.63 3.79
N ARG A 71 7.00 16.45 4.15
CA ARG A 71 7.14 15.87 5.49
C ARG A 71 8.22 14.79 5.44
N GLY A 72 9.14 14.84 6.42
CA GLY A 72 10.04 13.73 6.65
C GLY A 72 9.27 12.47 7.11
N GLY A 73 9.87 11.31 6.89
CA GLY A 73 9.37 10.03 7.35
C GLY A 73 10.23 8.89 6.79
N GLY A 74 9.96 7.68 7.26
CA GLY A 74 10.66 6.48 6.81
C GLY A 74 9.72 5.33 6.50
N ALA A 75 10.34 4.22 6.11
CA ALA A 75 9.73 2.91 6.08
C ALA A 75 10.79 1.87 6.43
N VAL A 76 10.38 0.83 7.15
CA VAL A 76 11.17 -0.37 7.37
C VAL A 76 10.62 -1.46 6.46
N CYS A 77 11.49 -2.10 5.69
CA CYS A 77 11.14 -3.20 4.81
C CYS A 77 11.80 -4.49 5.29
N ILE A 78 11.07 -5.59 5.20
CA ILE A 78 11.54 -6.94 5.53
C ILE A 78 11.12 -7.89 4.41
N GLU A 79 12.03 -8.76 4.02
CA GLU A 79 11.74 -9.90 3.15
C GLU A 79 11.51 -11.13 4.03
N ASP A 80 10.24 -11.49 4.22
CA ASP A 80 9.82 -12.67 4.98
C ASP A 80 8.59 -13.28 4.31
N PRO A 81 8.66 -14.53 3.82
CA PRO A 81 7.56 -15.15 3.08
C PRO A 81 6.24 -15.25 3.87
N LYS A 82 6.29 -15.50 5.18
CA LYS A 82 5.08 -15.67 6.00
C LYS A 82 4.40 -14.34 6.26
N LEU A 83 5.19 -13.30 6.54
CA LEU A 83 4.70 -11.95 6.70
C LEU A 83 4.14 -11.44 5.38
N TRP A 84 4.87 -11.66 4.28
CA TRP A 84 4.41 -11.30 2.95
C TRP A 84 3.09 -11.98 2.61
N GLU A 85 2.93 -13.29 2.85
CA GLU A 85 1.68 -14.00 2.60
C GLU A 85 0.51 -13.40 3.39
N THR A 86 0.76 -13.03 4.65
CA THR A 86 -0.25 -12.37 5.51
C THR A 86 -0.69 -11.02 4.94
N PHE A 87 0.26 -10.16 4.58
CA PHE A 87 -0.03 -8.82 4.06
C PHE A 87 -0.57 -8.85 2.63
N HIS A 88 -0.02 -9.71 1.77
CA HIS A 88 -0.49 -9.91 0.41
C HIS A 88 -1.92 -10.47 0.39
N GLY A 89 -2.21 -11.46 1.24
CA GLY A 89 -3.57 -11.99 1.43
C GLY A 89 -4.56 -10.99 2.02
N SER A 90 -4.06 -9.92 2.66
CA SER A 90 -4.90 -8.83 3.17
C SER A 90 -5.29 -7.80 2.10
N VAL A 91 -4.67 -7.84 0.91
CA VAL A 91 -5.02 -6.97 -0.21
C VAL A 91 -6.39 -7.37 -0.76
N GLY A 92 -7.37 -6.48 -0.64
CA GLY A 92 -8.66 -6.61 -1.31
C GLY A 92 -8.59 -6.04 -2.72
N GLU A 93 -9.41 -5.04 -3.00
CA GLU A 93 -9.38 -4.29 -4.25
C GLU A 93 -8.23 -3.29 -4.25
N TYR A 94 -7.58 -3.13 -5.41
CA TYR A 94 -6.61 -2.08 -5.65
C TYR A 94 -6.82 -1.48 -7.04
N THR A 95 -6.39 -0.23 -7.23
CA THR A 95 -6.41 0.39 -8.56
C THR A 95 -5.19 -0.08 -9.35
N ASP A 96 -5.43 -0.96 -10.33
CA ASP A 96 -4.39 -1.45 -11.23
C ASP A 96 -3.98 -0.38 -12.26
N CYS A 97 -2.86 -0.63 -12.92
CA CYS A 97 -2.50 0.02 -14.15
C CYS A 97 -3.39 -0.51 -15.26
N ARG A 98 -4.26 0.36 -15.81
CA ARG A 98 -5.02 0.01 -17.02
C ARG A 98 -4.04 -0.45 -18.09
N THR A 99 -4.31 -1.61 -18.69
CA THR A 99 -3.79 -1.97 -20.02
C THR A 99 -4.20 -0.93 -21.05
#